data_AF-A0A6L7ZZX1-F1
#
_entry.id   AF-A0A6L7ZZX1-F1
#
_cell.length_a   1.000
_cell.length_b   1.000
_cell.length_c   1.000
_cell.angle_alpha   90.00
_cell.angle_beta   90.00
_cell.angle_gamma   90.00
#
_symmetry.space_group_name_H-M   'P 1'
#
loop_
_entity.id
_entity.type
_entity.pdbx_description
1 polymer ?
#
loop_
_entity_poly.entity_id
_entity_poly.type
_entity_poly.pdbx_seq_one_letter_code
_entity_poly.pdbx_strand_id
1 'polypeptide(L)'
;KLFGLANCCRNSGLLIGLGNCSASERELAKERNAGNTHYLGKYCSKRAFFGACIRRSRAWCVFGSKLGRILHQQARPQLGIGWGSCRGFTVAEVERIDFAALDLSEFTRDLMDGSREPAVTLPEAGETQSVMRERVRDFYGRNP
;
A
#
# COMPACT_ATOMS: atom_id res chain seq x y z
N LYS A 1 -13.56 -28.71 21.29
CA LYS A 1 -12.79 -28.37 20.06
C LYS A 1 -12.94 -26.86 19.81
N LEU A 2 -12.06 -26.03 20.37
CA LEU A 2 -12.18 -24.57 20.39
C LEU A 2 -11.40 -23.95 19.21
N PHE A 3 -11.93 -24.10 17.99
CA PHE A 3 -11.36 -23.52 16.77
C PHE A 3 -11.90 -22.09 16.59
N GLY A 4 -11.19 -21.05 17.05
CA GLY A 4 -11.73 -19.69 16.92
C GLY A 4 -10.87 -18.47 17.24
N LEU A 5 -9.55 -18.56 17.46
CA LEU A 5 -8.80 -17.42 18.03
C LEU A 5 -7.68 -16.81 17.17
N ALA A 6 -7.56 -17.17 15.88
CA ALA A 6 -6.64 -16.46 14.96
C ALA A 6 -7.39 -15.39 14.17
N ASN A 7 -7.51 -14.18 14.72
CA ASN A 7 -8.11 -13.03 14.03
C ASN A 7 -7.04 -12.08 13.47
N CYS A 8 -6.39 -12.49 12.38
CA CYS A 8 -5.34 -11.71 11.68
C CYS A 8 -5.86 -10.40 11.03
N CYS A 9 -7.16 -10.11 11.15
CA CYS A 9 -7.82 -8.97 10.52
C CYS A 9 -7.83 -7.68 11.35
N ARG A 10 -7.54 -7.76 12.65
CA ARG A 10 -7.61 -6.61 13.57
C ARG A 10 -6.20 -6.31 14.06
N ASN A 11 -5.72 -5.08 13.87
CA ASN A 11 -4.44 -4.61 14.44
C ASN A 11 -4.53 -4.38 15.96
N SER A 12 -5.53 -4.99 16.62
CA SER A 12 -5.75 -4.95 18.06
C SER A 12 -6.38 -6.28 18.51
N GLY A 13 -5.71 -6.95 19.44
CA GLY A 13 -6.14 -8.21 20.04
C GLY A 13 -4.99 -8.91 20.75
N LEU A 14 -5.26 -9.50 21.92
CA LEU A 14 -4.29 -10.14 22.83
C LEU A 14 -3.55 -11.37 22.22
N LEU A 15 -3.89 -11.79 21.00
CA LEU A 15 -3.52 -13.07 20.40
C LEU A 15 -2.83 -12.93 19.02
N ILE A 16 -2.40 -11.73 18.60
CA ILE A 16 -1.72 -11.51 17.29
C ILE A 16 -0.45 -12.37 17.14
N GLY A 17 0.19 -12.77 18.24
CA GLY A 17 1.34 -13.68 18.26
C GLY A 17 1.02 -15.15 18.55
N LEU A 18 -0.24 -15.50 18.87
CA LEU A 18 -0.67 -16.85 19.27
C LEU A 18 -1.56 -17.52 18.22
N GLY A 19 -1.99 -16.79 17.18
CA GLY A 19 -2.74 -17.31 16.05
C GLY A 19 -1.85 -17.66 14.86
N ASN A 20 -2.16 -18.76 14.17
CA ASN A 20 -1.51 -19.18 12.92
C ASN A 20 -1.83 -18.23 11.74
N CYS A 21 -1.37 -16.98 11.76
CA CYS A 21 -1.41 -16.09 10.60
C CYS A 21 -0.35 -16.54 9.57
N SER A 22 -0.68 -16.49 8.29
CA SER A 22 0.27 -16.75 7.20
C SER A 22 1.34 -15.67 7.10
N ALA A 23 2.46 -15.96 6.44
CA ALA A 23 3.53 -14.97 6.22
C ALA A 23 3.02 -13.74 5.47
N SER A 24 2.16 -13.93 4.46
CA SER A 24 1.53 -12.84 3.71
C SER A 24 0.56 -12.02 4.55
N GLU A 25 -0.17 -12.61 5.50
CA GLU A 25 -1.02 -11.87 6.43
C GLU A 25 -0.21 -11.02 7.41
N ARG A 26 0.96 -11.52 7.84
CA ARG A 26 1.90 -10.74 8.68
C ARG A 26 2.49 -9.56 7.91
N GLU A 27 2.94 -9.80 6.67
CA GLU A 27 3.47 -8.71 5.84
C GLU A 27 2.39 -7.67 5.53
N LEU A 28 1.17 -8.12 5.19
CA LEU A 28 0.05 -7.21 5.01
C LEU A 28 -0.25 -6.40 6.29
N ALA A 29 -0.14 -7.00 7.48
CA ALA A 29 -0.33 -6.28 8.73
C ALA A 29 0.74 -5.20 8.95
N LYS A 30 2.00 -5.49 8.61
CA LYS A 30 3.11 -4.53 8.63
C LYS A 30 2.84 -3.36 7.68
N GLU A 31 2.49 -3.64 6.43
CA GLU A 31 2.18 -2.60 5.43
C GLU A 31 0.94 -1.78 5.79
N ARG A 32 -0.06 -2.41 6.43
CA ARG A 32 -1.22 -1.70 6.98
C ARG A 32 -0.84 -0.76 8.12
N ASN A 33 0.08 -1.18 9.00
CA ASN A 33 0.60 -0.32 10.08
C ASN A 33 1.46 0.82 9.52
N ALA A 34 2.24 0.57 8.47
CA ALA A 34 3.02 1.60 7.77
C ALA A 34 2.14 2.61 7.01
N GLY A 35 0.85 2.29 6.80
CA GLY A 35 -0.04 3.14 6.02
C GLY A 35 0.21 3.02 4.52
N ASN A 36 0.75 1.90 4.04
CA ASN A 36 1.09 1.66 2.64
C ASN A 36 -0.04 0.95 1.87
N THR A 37 -1.25 0.87 2.45
CA THR A 37 -2.31 0.01 1.89
C THR A 37 -3.63 0.73 1.68
N HIS A 38 -4.38 0.31 0.66
CA HIS A 38 -5.75 0.76 0.42
C HIS A 38 -6.72 -0.43 0.45
N TYR A 39 -7.85 -0.28 1.15
CA TYR A 39 -8.82 -1.36 1.32
C TYR A 39 -9.78 -1.45 0.14
N LEU A 40 -9.94 -2.65 -0.44
CA LEU A 40 -10.82 -2.87 -1.59
C LEU A 40 -12.17 -3.45 -1.23
N GLY A 41 -12.26 -4.22 -0.14
CA GLY A 41 -13.51 -4.88 0.25
C GLY A 41 -13.31 -6.22 0.94
N LYS A 42 -14.44 -6.90 1.18
CA LYS A 42 -14.50 -8.26 1.74
C LYS A 42 -15.11 -9.21 0.73
N TYR A 43 -14.60 -10.42 0.68
CA TYR A 43 -15.16 -11.50 -0.13
C TYR A 43 -15.22 -12.80 0.68
N CYS A 44 -16.04 -13.74 0.21
CA CYS A 44 -16.10 -15.06 0.80
C CYS A 44 -14.96 -15.94 0.28
N SER A 45 -13.98 -16.23 1.12
CA SER A 45 -12.83 -17.08 0.77
C SER A 45 -13.08 -18.56 1.01
N LYS A 46 -14.08 -18.91 1.84
CA LYS A 46 -14.51 -20.29 2.01
C LYS A 46 -16.02 -20.37 2.17
N ARG A 47 -16.66 -21.14 1.28
CA ARG A 47 -18.08 -21.47 1.35
C ARG A 47 -18.26 -22.90 1.89
N ALA A 48 -19.33 -23.14 2.63
CA ALA A 48 -19.77 -24.47 3.04
C ALA A 48 -20.47 -25.19 1.90
N PHE A 49 -20.77 -26.48 2.09
CA PHE A 49 -21.45 -27.34 1.12
C PHE A 49 -22.83 -26.79 0.67
N PHE A 50 -23.51 -26.01 1.52
CA PHE A 50 -24.79 -25.36 1.20
C PHE A 50 -24.65 -23.91 0.69
N GLY A 51 -23.44 -23.49 0.29
CA GLY A 51 -23.19 -22.15 -0.27
C GLY A 51 -23.00 -21.02 0.75
N ALA A 52 -23.27 -21.24 2.04
CA ALA A 52 -23.03 -20.20 3.06
C ALA A 52 -21.55 -19.90 3.25
N CYS A 53 -21.26 -18.62 3.51
CA CYS A 53 -19.91 -18.17 3.74
C CYS A 53 -19.44 -18.49 5.16
N ILE A 54 -18.44 -19.36 5.29
CA ILE A 54 -17.85 -19.76 6.58
C ILE A 54 -16.51 -19.08 6.86
N ARG A 55 -15.86 -18.49 5.84
CA ARG A 55 -14.68 -17.63 6.01
C ARG A 55 -14.75 -16.43 5.08
N ARG A 56 -14.57 -15.23 5.65
CA ARG A 56 -14.46 -13.97 4.92
C ARG A 56 -13.02 -13.49 4.92
N SER A 57 -12.54 -13.06 3.76
CA SER A 57 -11.23 -12.43 3.59
C SER A 57 -11.40 -10.96 3.19
N ARG A 58 -10.39 -10.15 3.49
CA ARG A 58 -10.32 -8.72 3.14
C ARG A 58 -9.28 -8.54 2.03
N ALA A 59 -9.64 -7.83 0.98
CA ALA A 59 -8.73 -7.48 -0.11
C ALA A 59 -8.15 -6.08 0.10
N TRP A 60 -6.87 -5.92 -0.22
CA TRP A 60 -6.12 -4.67 -0.07
C TRP A 60 -5.17 -4.50 -1.25
N CYS A 61 -4.97 -3.27 -1.69
CA CYS A 61 -3.79 -2.89 -2.46
C CYS A 61 -2.65 -2.58 -1.50
N VAL A 62 -1.46 -3.08 -1.83
CA VAL A 62 -0.23 -2.80 -1.11
C VAL A 62 0.66 -1.98 -2.05
N PHE A 63 1.07 -0.81 -1.59
CA PHE A 63 1.96 0.09 -2.30
C PHE A 63 3.35 0.02 -1.69
N GLY A 64 4.39 0.34 -2.48
CA GLY A 64 5.76 0.32 -1.97
C GLY A 64 6.06 1.41 -0.94
N SER A 65 5.21 2.44 -0.86
CA SER A 65 5.35 3.56 0.07
C SER A 65 4.00 4.20 0.37
N LYS A 66 3.97 5.02 1.42
CA LYS A 66 2.80 5.81 1.79
C LYS A 66 2.49 6.84 0.72
N LEU A 67 3.54 7.46 0.15
CA LEU A 67 3.41 8.37 -0.99
C LEU A 67 2.72 7.69 -2.17
N GLY A 68 3.13 6.46 -2.51
CA GLY A 68 2.52 5.69 -3.59
C GLY A 68 1.02 5.46 -3.37
N ARG A 69 0.62 5.13 -2.14
CA ARG A 69 -0.81 5.03 -1.79
C ARG A 69 -1.53 6.37 -1.96
N ILE A 70 -0.99 7.46 -1.41
CA ILE A 70 -1.61 8.80 -1.46
C ILE A 70 -1.81 9.24 -2.91
N LEU A 71 -0.76 9.10 -3.74
CA LEU A 71 -0.83 9.38 -5.16
C LEU A 71 -1.95 8.58 -5.83
N HIS A 72 -2.01 7.26 -5.59
CA HIS A 72 -3.07 6.43 -6.14
C HIS A 72 -4.48 6.82 -5.67
N GLN A 73 -4.64 7.25 -4.41
CA GLN A 73 -5.93 7.67 -3.87
C GLN A 73 -6.44 8.97 -4.46
N GLN A 74 -5.55 9.90 -4.75
CA GLN A 74 -5.94 11.23 -5.21
C GLN A 74 -5.89 11.39 -6.73
N ALA A 75 -4.98 10.70 -7.41
CA ALA A 75 -4.88 10.75 -8.87
C ALA A 75 -5.95 9.90 -9.58
N ARG A 76 -6.36 8.75 -9.02
CA ARG A 76 -7.38 7.88 -9.64
C ARG A 76 -8.71 8.61 -9.93
N PRO A 77 -9.25 9.42 -9.02
CA PRO A 77 -10.42 10.27 -9.30
C PRO A 77 -10.20 11.26 -10.45
N GLN A 78 -9.04 11.92 -10.53
CA GLN A 78 -8.72 12.84 -11.63
C GLN A 78 -8.75 12.14 -13.00
N LEU A 79 -8.34 10.87 -13.02
CA LEU A 79 -8.26 10.05 -14.24
C LEU A 79 -9.53 9.23 -14.52
N GLY A 80 -10.55 9.28 -13.66
CA GLY A 80 -11.76 8.46 -13.77
C GLY A 80 -11.52 6.95 -13.59
N ILE A 81 -10.46 6.57 -12.86
CA ILE A 81 -10.05 5.16 -12.67
C ILE A 81 -10.63 4.61 -11.37
N GLY A 82 -11.42 3.54 -11.45
CA GLY A 82 -11.90 2.81 -10.26
C GLY A 82 -10.82 1.97 -9.57
N TRP A 83 -11.11 1.49 -8.37
CA TRP A 83 -10.18 0.68 -7.55
C TRP A 83 -10.04 -0.79 -7.95
N GLY A 84 -10.88 -1.29 -8.86
CA GLY A 84 -11.07 -2.72 -9.15
C GLY A 84 -9.79 -3.57 -9.18
N SER A 85 -8.76 -3.13 -9.91
CA SER A 85 -7.41 -3.72 -9.84
C SER A 85 -6.40 -2.71 -9.29
N CYS A 86 -5.48 -3.19 -8.45
CA CYS A 86 -4.37 -2.41 -7.87
C CYS A 86 -3.29 -2.02 -8.88
N ARG A 87 -3.63 -1.92 -10.18
CA ARG A 87 -2.67 -1.61 -11.23
C ARG A 87 -2.01 -0.25 -11.01
N GLY A 88 -0.77 -0.15 -11.47
CA GLY A 88 -0.07 1.13 -11.59
C GLY A 88 -0.70 2.04 -12.66
N PHE A 89 -0.21 3.27 -12.69
CA PHE A 89 -0.51 4.22 -13.77
C PHE A 89 0.42 3.97 -14.96
N THR A 90 -0.11 4.15 -16.17
CA THR A 90 0.69 4.26 -17.39
C THR A 90 1.33 5.66 -17.48
N VAL A 91 2.35 5.83 -18.32
CA VAL A 91 3.02 7.14 -18.51
C VAL A 91 2.00 8.22 -18.92
N ALA A 92 1.15 7.94 -19.90
CA ALA A 92 0.10 8.86 -20.37
C ALA A 92 -0.99 9.16 -19.32
N GLU A 93 -1.17 8.29 -18.32
CA GLU A 93 -2.01 8.58 -17.16
C GLU A 93 -1.31 9.50 -16.19
N VAL A 94 -0.02 9.27 -15.92
CA VAL A 94 0.80 10.11 -15.03
C VAL A 94 0.87 11.54 -15.54
N GLU A 95 1.06 11.74 -16.84
CA GLU A 95 1.12 13.07 -17.47
C GLU A 95 -0.17 13.88 -17.34
N ARG A 96 -1.31 13.21 -17.11
CA ARG A 96 -2.61 13.86 -16.93
C ARG A 96 -2.96 14.14 -15.47
N ILE A 97 -2.10 13.73 -14.53
CA ILE A 97 -2.29 14.01 -13.10
C ILE A 97 -1.93 15.47 -12.85
N ASP A 98 -2.86 16.21 -12.27
CA ASP A 98 -2.56 17.51 -11.66
C ASP A 98 -1.90 17.27 -10.29
N PHE A 99 -0.57 17.31 -10.28
CA PHE A 99 0.25 17.15 -9.08
C PHE A 99 0.11 18.33 -8.11
N ALA A 100 -0.26 19.52 -8.58
CA ALA A 100 -0.45 20.69 -7.72
C ALA A 100 -1.73 20.58 -6.88
N ALA A 101 -2.71 19.82 -7.35
CA ALA A 101 -3.94 19.54 -6.63
C ALA A 101 -3.82 18.39 -5.60
N LEU A 102 -2.67 17.71 -5.51
CA LEU A 102 -2.47 16.62 -4.58
C LEU A 102 -2.15 17.14 -3.16
N ASP A 103 -2.92 16.71 -2.17
CA ASP A 103 -2.60 16.92 -0.76
C ASP A 103 -1.60 15.85 -0.29
N LEU A 104 -0.34 16.24 -0.16
CA LEU A 104 0.74 15.39 0.34
C LEU A 104 1.04 15.60 1.84
N SER A 105 0.16 16.31 2.57
CA SER A 105 0.38 16.67 3.97
C SER A 105 0.55 15.48 4.89
N GLU A 106 -0.07 14.34 4.58
CA GLU A 106 0.12 13.09 5.33
C GLU A 106 1.56 12.60 5.19
N PHE A 107 2.08 12.57 3.97
CA PHE A 107 3.45 12.13 3.68
C PHE A 107 4.48 13.10 4.26
N THR A 108 4.28 14.41 4.13
CA THR A 108 5.22 15.40 4.66
C THR A 108 5.27 15.42 6.18
N ARG A 109 4.14 15.19 6.86
CA ARG A 109 4.12 14.99 8.31
C ARG A 109 4.99 13.82 8.74
N ASP A 110 4.88 12.68 8.07
CA ASP A 110 5.72 11.52 8.40
C ASP A 110 7.22 11.77 8.17
N LEU A 111 7.56 12.54 7.13
CA LEU A 111 8.95 12.96 6.90
C LEU A 111 9.47 13.85 8.04
N MET A 112 8.65 14.79 8.53
CA MET A 112 9.03 15.70 9.61
C MET A 112 9.09 15.01 10.98
N ASP A 113 8.20 14.04 11.21
CA ASP A 113 8.15 13.27 12.45
C ASP A 113 9.20 12.13 12.49
N GLY A 114 10.00 11.97 11.42
CA GLY A 114 11.01 10.92 11.31
C GLY A 114 10.41 9.51 11.21
N SER A 115 9.12 9.38 10.89
CA SER A 115 8.41 8.10 10.82
C SER A 115 8.66 7.40 9.48
N ARG A 116 9.74 6.61 9.43
CA ARG A 116 9.88 5.34 8.67
C ARG A 116 9.32 5.28 7.24
N GLU A 117 9.68 6.20 6.36
CA GLU A 117 9.85 5.85 4.95
C GLU A 117 11.28 5.27 4.78
N PRO A 118 11.45 4.09 4.15
CA PRO A 118 12.79 3.54 3.92
C PRO A 118 13.57 4.51 3.02
N ALA A 119 14.48 5.24 3.63
CA ALA A 119 15.52 6.05 3.01
C ALA A 119 15.02 6.98 1.87
N VAL A 120 14.17 7.96 2.21
CA VAL A 120 14.29 9.25 1.52
C VAL A 120 15.55 9.92 2.07
N THR A 121 16.71 9.48 1.59
CA THR A 121 17.94 10.25 1.73
C THR A 121 17.79 11.44 0.81
N LEU A 122 17.47 12.59 1.40
CA LEU A 122 17.59 13.85 0.68
C LEU A 122 19.06 14.00 0.29
N PRO A 123 19.39 14.16 -1.00
CA PRO A 123 20.75 14.44 -1.40
C PRO A 123 21.21 15.72 -0.71
N GLU A 124 22.48 15.78 -0.32
CA GLU A 124 23.06 17.03 0.16
C GLU A 124 22.91 18.10 -0.92
N ALA A 125 22.79 19.37 -0.50
CA ALA A 125 22.60 20.48 -1.41
C ALA A 125 23.76 20.54 -2.43
N GLY A 126 23.52 20.10 -3.67
CA GLY A 126 24.53 19.99 -4.73
C GLY A 126 24.54 18.66 -5.48
N GLU A 127 24.01 17.57 -4.89
CA GLU A 127 24.08 16.23 -5.49
C GLU A 127 22.79 15.80 -6.22
N THR A 128 21.80 16.68 -6.30
CA THR A 128 20.48 16.36 -6.83
C THR A 128 20.53 15.83 -8.27
N GLN A 129 21.47 16.32 -9.10
CA GLN A 129 21.59 15.85 -10.49
C GLN A 129 22.12 14.42 -10.63
N SER A 130 23.10 14.01 -9.82
CA SER A 130 23.70 12.67 -9.91
C SER A 130 22.72 11.62 -9.41
N VAL A 131 22.07 11.89 -8.28
CA VAL A 131 21.06 11.01 -7.69
C VAL A 131 19.84 10.88 -8.61
N MET A 132 19.36 11.98 -9.21
CA MET A 132 18.25 11.94 -10.15
C MET A 132 18.58 11.06 -11.38
N ARG A 133 19.79 11.22 -11.96
CA ARG A 133 20.23 10.40 -13.10
C ARG A 133 20.32 8.91 -12.76
N GLU A 134 20.78 8.57 -11.56
CA GLU A 134 20.85 7.18 -11.10
C GLU A 134 19.45 6.57 -10.97
N ARG A 135 18.52 7.27 -10.30
CA ARG A 135 17.15 6.77 -10.10
C ARG A 135 16.38 6.59 -11.40
N VAL A 136 16.54 7.51 -12.35
CA VAL A 136 15.95 7.38 -13.70
C VAL A 136 16.49 6.13 -14.41
N ARG A 137 17.80 5.93 -14.39
CA ARG A 137 18.44 4.76 -15.02
C ARG A 137 17.95 3.45 -14.41
N ASP A 138 17.88 3.40 -13.09
CA ASP A 138 17.47 2.20 -12.35
C ASP A 138 15.99 1.85 -12.60
N PHE A 139 15.12 2.87 -12.74
CA PHE A 139 13.72 2.66 -13.12
C PHE A 139 13.57 2.04 -14.52
N TYR A 140 14.32 2.54 -15.51
CA TYR A 140 14.32 1.98 -16.87
C TYR A 140 15.04 0.62 -16.95
N GLY A 141 16.02 0.35 -16.09
CA GLY A 141 16.71 -0.94 -16.05
C GLY A 141 15.88 -2.09 -15.45
N ARG A 142 14.93 -1.78 -14.57
CA ARG A 142 14.07 -2.77 -13.90
C ARG A 142 12.74 -3.04 -14.62
N ASN A 143 12.40 -2.25 -15.63
CA ASN A 143 11.21 -2.43 -16.47
C ASN A 143 11.66 -2.50 -17.94
N PRO A 144 12.22 -3.63 -18.40
CA PRO A 144 12.62 -3.82 -19.80
C PRO A 144 11.41 -3.80 -20.75
#